data_AF-A0A921QAY7-F1
#
_entry.id   AF-A0A921QAY7-F1
#
_cell.length_a   1.000
_cell.length_b   1.000
_cell.length_c   1.000
_cell.angle_alpha   90.00
_cell.angle_beta   90.00
_cell.angle_gamma   90.00
#
_symmetry.space_group_name_H-M   'P 1'
#
loop_
_entity.id
_entity.type
_entity.pdbx_description
1 polymer ?
#
loop_
_entity_poly.entity_id
_entity_poly.type
_entity_poly.pdbx_seq_one_letter_code
_entity_poly.pdbx_strand_id
1 'polypeptide(L)'
;MATADPTRTFMKDVKRVIIKLGTAVVTRHDGRLALGRLGALCEQVMELNALGYEVIIVTSGAIGVGKQRLKKRKLVNSSFADLQLPQMELDGKACAAVGQSGLMALYDMLFTQLDVSASQLLVTHSDFENPNFRERLRGTVESLLDLKVVPIFNDNDAISTRKALYEDSPGIFWDNDSLASVLAIELKADLLVLLSDVDGLYSGPPSEPQSKIIHTYIKDHSEITFGDKSRVGSGGMTAKVKAAFVASNSGTPVVITSGLASQSIVRVLQGEKIGTLFHKDASMWEPSKDVSAHKMVVAARECSGRLQNLSSDEREKILLDVSDALEENEDLIRTENEADVAAAQDTGSSPLLS
;
A
#
# COMPACT_ATOMS: atom_id res chain seq x y z
N MET A 1 -11.71 -13.48 -19.31
CA MET A 1 -11.57 -12.73 -18.04
C MET A 1 -10.56 -13.48 -17.21
N ALA A 2 -9.52 -12.80 -16.71
CA ALA A 2 -8.58 -13.43 -15.80
C ALA A 2 -9.35 -13.84 -14.55
N THR A 3 -9.27 -15.11 -14.18
CA THR A 3 -9.89 -15.63 -12.95
C THR A 3 -9.19 -15.01 -11.74
N ALA A 4 -9.97 -14.53 -10.76
CA ALA A 4 -9.43 -14.00 -9.51
C ALA A 4 -8.47 -15.02 -8.86
N ASP A 5 -7.33 -14.55 -8.36
CA ASP A 5 -6.36 -15.41 -7.68
C ASP A 5 -6.97 -15.92 -6.35
N PRO A 6 -6.83 -17.22 -6.01
CA PRO A 6 -7.39 -17.79 -4.77
C PRO A 6 -6.96 -17.03 -3.50
N THR A 7 -5.74 -16.48 -3.48
CA THR A 7 -5.19 -15.68 -2.37
C THR A 7 -5.78 -14.27 -2.29
N ARG A 8 -6.63 -13.89 -3.24
CA ARG A 8 -7.26 -12.56 -3.37
C ARG A 8 -8.78 -12.61 -3.39
N THR A 9 -9.37 -13.72 -2.96
CA THR A 9 -10.83 -13.90 -2.93
C THR A 9 -11.55 -12.90 -2.02
N PHE A 10 -10.88 -12.37 -0.99
CA PHE A 10 -11.41 -11.32 -0.11
C PHE A 10 -11.70 -9.99 -0.84
N MET A 11 -11.17 -9.79 -2.06
CA MET A 11 -11.43 -8.57 -2.85
C MET A 11 -12.91 -8.36 -3.16
N LYS A 12 -13.71 -9.42 -3.17
CA LYS A 12 -15.17 -9.34 -3.37
C LYS A 12 -15.90 -8.59 -2.24
N ASP A 13 -15.31 -8.56 -1.05
CA ASP A 13 -15.89 -7.98 0.17
C ASP A 13 -15.38 -6.55 0.41
N VAL A 14 -14.48 -6.04 -0.44
CA VAL A 14 -13.92 -4.70 -0.35
C VAL A 14 -14.97 -3.66 -0.77
N LYS A 15 -15.20 -2.65 0.06
CA LYS A 15 -16.09 -1.52 -0.24
C LYS A 15 -15.36 -0.18 -0.17
N ARG A 16 -14.58 0.05 0.88
CA ARG A 16 -13.84 1.29 1.12
C ARG A 16 -12.37 1.12 0.75
N VAL A 17 -11.92 1.90 -0.23
CA VAL A 17 -10.59 1.78 -0.82
C VAL A 17 -9.84 3.10 -0.71
N ILE A 18 -8.62 3.06 -0.19
CA ILE A 18 -7.68 4.18 -0.27
C ILE A 18 -6.71 3.93 -1.42
N ILE A 19 -6.58 4.90 -2.32
CA ILE A 19 -5.67 4.83 -3.47
C ILE A 19 -4.63 5.94 -3.32
N LYS A 20 -3.38 5.53 -3.08
CA LYS A 20 -2.27 6.47 -2.97
C LYS A 20 -1.58 6.62 -4.31
N LEU A 21 -1.46 7.86 -4.77
CA LEU A 21 -0.78 8.25 -6.02
C LEU A 21 0.61 8.82 -5.69
N GLY A 22 1.67 8.06 -5.93
CA GLY A 22 3.05 8.53 -5.72
C GLY A 22 3.46 9.68 -6.66
N THR A 23 4.48 10.45 -6.29
CA THR A 23 4.97 11.56 -7.13
C THR A 23 5.31 11.14 -8.56
N ALA A 24 5.93 9.98 -8.74
CA ALA A 24 6.27 9.45 -10.07
C ALA A 24 5.04 8.99 -10.88
N VAL A 25 3.91 8.75 -10.20
CA VAL A 25 2.60 8.49 -10.84
C VAL A 25 1.94 9.82 -11.22
N VAL A 26 1.97 10.83 -10.35
CA VAL A 26 1.34 12.13 -10.61
C VAL A 26 2.13 12.98 -11.61
N THR A 27 3.45 12.78 -11.71
CA THR A 27 4.35 13.58 -12.55
C THR A 27 5.05 12.76 -13.62
N ARG A 28 5.52 13.46 -14.66
CA ARG A 28 6.43 12.95 -15.69
C ARG A 28 7.88 13.18 -15.28
N HIS A 29 8.82 12.57 -15.99
CA HIS A 29 10.25 12.75 -15.74
C HIS A 29 10.75 14.20 -15.88
N ASP A 30 10.03 15.05 -16.63
CA ASP A 30 10.34 16.48 -16.75
C ASP A 30 9.78 17.32 -15.56
N GLY A 31 9.12 16.67 -14.60
CA GLY A 31 8.48 17.25 -13.42
C GLY A 31 7.09 17.83 -13.66
N ARG A 32 6.57 17.78 -14.90
CA ARG A 32 5.20 18.24 -15.22
C ARG A 32 4.18 17.20 -14.79
N LEU A 33 2.94 17.62 -14.59
CA LEU A 33 1.83 16.70 -14.31
C LEU A 33 1.61 15.73 -15.47
N ALA A 34 1.41 14.46 -15.14
CA ALA A 34 1.13 13.40 -16.10
C ALA A 34 -0.37 13.39 -16.44
N LEU A 35 -0.86 14.44 -17.13
CA LEU A 35 -2.29 14.69 -17.36
C LEU A 35 -3.05 13.47 -17.90
N GLY A 36 -2.55 12.81 -18.95
CA GLY A 36 -3.22 11.64 -19.52
C GLY A 36 -3.30 10.46 -18.54
N ARG A 37 -2.29 10.29 -17.69
CA ARG A 37 -2.29 9.25 -16.65
C ARG A 37 -3.24 9.59 -15.52
N LEU A 38 -3.26 10.84 -15.06
CA LEU A 38 -4.21 11.31 -14.05
C LEU A 38 -5.66 11.20 -14.55
N GLY A 39 -5.92 11.55 -15.82
CA GLY A 39 -7.23 11.33 -16.45
C GLY A 39 -7.66 9.87 -16.41
N ALA A 40 -6.81 8.96 -16.89
CA ALA A 40 -7.08 7.52 -16.87
C ALA A 40 -7.26 6.93 -15.45
N LEU A 41 -6.61 7.52 -14.44
CA LEU A 41 -6.82 7.12 -13.04
C LEU A 41 -8.14 7.69 -12.50
N CYS A 42 -8.52 8.93 -12.84
CA CYS A 42 -9.80 9.51 -12.46
C CYS A 42 -10.98 8.75 -13.12
N GLU A 43 -10.82 8.29 -14.36
CA GLU A 43 -11.81 7.43 -15.05
C GLU A 43 -12.03 6.11 -14.30
N GLN A 44 -10.94 5.45 -13.86
CA GLN A 44 -11.05 4.24 -13.02
C GLN A 44 -11.74 4.54 -11.68
N VAL A 45 -11.43 5.66 -11.03
CA VAL A 45 -12.08 6.07 -9.78
C VAL A 45 -13.56 6.35 -9.99
N MET A 46 -13.94 6.98 -11.11
CA MET A 46 -15.34 7.20 -11.47
C MET A 46 -16.07 5.87 -11.67
N GLU A 47 -15.48 4.91 -12.39
CA GLU A 47 -16.08 3.59 -12.59
C GLU A 47 -16.35 2.90 -11.24
N LEU A 48 -15.38 2.94 -10.32
CA LEU A 48 -15.55 2.38 -8.98
C LEU A 48 -16.61 3.10 -8.15
N ASN A 49 -16.63 4.44 -8.21
CA ASN A 49 -17.63 5.23 -7.51
C ASN A 49 -19.06 4.89 -8.01
N ALA A 50 -19.23 4.72 -9.33
CA ALA A 50 -20.48 4.29 -9.95
C ALA A 50 -20.89 2.86 -9.55
N LEU A 51 -19.92 1.97 -9.33
CA LEU A 51 -20.13 0.61 -8.80
C LEU A 51 -20.41 0.59 -7.28
N GLY A 52 -20.40 1.76 -6.61
CA GLY A 52 -20.76 1.90 -5.22
C GLY A 52 -19.59 1.85 -4.23
N TYR A 53 -18.35 1.71 -4.70
CA TYR A 53 -17.16 1.77 -3.86
C TYR A 53 -17.00 3.16 -3.23
N GLU A 54 -16.49 3.16 -2.00
CA GLU A 54 -16.10 4.38 -1.28
C GLU A 54 -14.60 4.62 -1.52
N VAL A 55 -14.28 5.48 -2.49
CA VAL A 55 -12.91 5.72 -2.91
C VAL A 55 -12.34 6.99 -2.27
N ILE A 56 -11.19 6.87 -1.62
CA ILE A 56 -10.41 7.97 -1.06
C ILE A 56 -9.06 8.02 -1.77
N ILE A 57 -8.61 9.21 -2.18
CA ILE A 57 -7.32 9.41 -2.84
C ILE A 57 -6.34 10.04 -1.87
N VAL A 58 -5.10 9.54 -1.84
CA VAL A 58 -3.97 10.21 -1.20
C VAL A 58 -2.98 10.59 -2.30
N THR A 59 -2.84 11.88 -2.60
CA THR A 59 -2.01 12.33 -3.72
C THR A 59 -0.65 12.84 -3.26
N SER A 60 0.30 13.00 -4.19
CA SER A 60 1.62 13.61 -4.00
C SER A 60 1.91 14.59 -5.14
N GLY A 61 3.09 15.21 -5.16
CA GLY A 61 3.58 15.98 -6.31
C GLY A 61 3.35 17.50 -6.25
N ALA A 62 2.67 18.01 -5.22
CA ALA A 62 2.45 19.45 -5.03
C ALA A 62 3.77 20.26 -5.11
N ILE A 63 4.81 19.87 -4.37
CA ILE A 63 6.11 20.55 -4.39
C ILE A 63 6.71 20.62 -5.80
N GLY A 64 6.65 19.52 -6.57
CA GLY A 64 7.18 19.47 -7.94
C GLY A 64 6.44 20.44 -8.88
N VAL A 65 5.11 20.44 -8.83
CA VAL A 65 4.25 21.37 -9.58
C VAL A 65 4.55 22.82 -9.22
N GLY A 66 4.69 23.10 -7.93
CA GLY A 66 5.02 24.43 -7.42
C GLY A 66 6.40 24.91 -7.86
N LYS A 67 7.42 24.05 -7.77
CA LYS A 67 8.79 24.36 -8.21
C LYS A 67 8.81 24.78 -9.68
N GLN A 68 8.05 24.10 -10.53
CA GLN A 68 7.93 24.49 -11.94
C GLN A 68 7.22 25.83 -12.15
N ARG A 69 6.08 26.05 -11.48
CA ARG A 69 5.33 27.30 -11.60
C ARG A 69 6.13 28.50 -11.10
N LEU A 70 6.80 28.35 -9.97
CA LEU A 70 7.65 29.40 -9.39
C LEU A 70 8.90 29.66 -10.23
N LYS A 71 9.53 28.64 -10.81
CA LYS A 71 10.63 28.82 -11.78
C LYS A 71 10.20 29.66 -12.99
N LYS A 72 9.02 29.37 -13.56
CA LYS A 72 8.47 30.17 -14.67
C LYS A 72 8.16 31.60 -14.23
N ARG A 73 7.55 31.78 -13.06
CA ARG A 73 7.23 33.11 -12.52
C ARG A 73 8.48 33.95 -12.29
N LYS A 74 9.54 33.34 -11.74
CA LYS A 74 10.85 33.98 -11.57
C LYS A 74 11.43 34.37 -12.92
N LEU A 75 11.47 33.46 -13.89
CA LEU A 75 11.99 33.73 -15.23
C LEU A 75 11.29 34.91 -15.92
N VAL A 76 9.95 35.02 -15.78
CA VAL A 76 9.18 36.13 -16.35
C VAL A 76 9.43 37.47 -15.64
N ASN A 77 9.80 37.43 -14.36
CA ASN A 77 10.01 38.62 -13.53
C ASN A 77 11.49 38.98 -13.33
N SER A 78 12.42 38.22 -13.93
CA SER A 78 13.86 38.41 -13.79
C SER A 78 14.41 39.30 -14.91
N SER A 79 15.31 40.21 -14.54
CA SER A 79 16.14 40.92 -15.52
C SER A 79 17.18 39.97 -16.13
N PHE A 80 17.77 40.34 -17.26
CA PHE A 80 18.90 39.61 -17.86
C PHE A 80 20.08 39.45 -16.90
N ALA A 81 20.29 40.41 -15.99
CA ALA A 81 21.32 40.32 -14.95
C ALA A 81 21.00 39.25 -13.89
N ASP A 82 19.72 39.10 -13.53
CA ASP A 82 19.28 38.13 -12.52
C ASP A 82 19.38 36.68 -13.01
N LEU A 83 19.30 36.47 -14.34
CA LEU A 83 19.45 35.16 -14.97
C LEU A 83 20.91 34.67 -15.00
N GLN A 84 21.89 35.55 -14.78
CA GLN A 84 23.31 35.20 -14.70
C GLN A 84 23.74 34.79 -13.29
N LEU A 85 22.90 35.04 -12.28
CA LEU A 85 23.16 34.62 -10.91
C LEU A 85 22.85 33.13 -10.72
N PRO A 86 23.50 32.44 -9.76
CA PRO A 86 23.16 31.07 -9.42
C PRO A 86 21.66 30.92 -9.13
N GLN A 87 21.04 29.86 -9.65
CA GLN A 87 19.62 29.59 -9.36
C GLN A 87 19.44 29.36 -7.86
N MET A 88 18.92 30.38 -7.16
CA MET A 88 18.50 30.25 -5.76
C MET A 88 17.51 29.09 -5.62
N GLU A 89 17.77 28.19 -4.67
CA GLU A 89 16.82 27.14 -4.31
C GLU A 89 15.51 27.77 -3.86
N LEU A 90 14.40 27.22 -4.37
CA LEU A 90 13.07 27.67 -4.00
C LEU A 90 12.67 27.00 -2.68
N ASP A 91 12.04 27.76 -1.78
CA ASP A 91 11.48 27.21 -0.56
C ASP A 91 10.43 26.12 -0.89
N GLY A 92 10.63 24.94 -0.32
CA GLY A 92 9.75 23.78 -0.49
C GLY A 92 8.33 24.05 -0.01
N LYS A 93 8.14 24.83 1.05
CA LYS A 93 6.81 25.17 1.58
C LYS A 93 6.05 26.10 0.64
N ALA A 94 6.73 27.12 0.12
CA ALA A 94 6.18 27.98 -0.92
C ALA A 94 5.84 27.18 -2.20
N CYS A 95 6.69 26.23 -2.60
CA CYS A 95 6.41 25.33 -3.70
C CYS A 95 5.16 24.47 -3.41
N ALA A 96 5.06 23.87 -2.22
CA ALA A 96 3.88 23.09 -1.83
C ALA A 96 2.60 23.92 -1.90
N ALA A 97 2.60 25.14 -1.35
CA ALA A 97 1.43 26.03 -1.36
C ALA A 97 0.95 26.34 -2.79
N VAL A 98 1.88 26.77 -3.66
CA VAL A 98 1.57 27.10 -5.07
C VAL A 98 1.16 25.87 -5.88
N GLY A 99 1.82 24.74 -5.62
CA GLY A 99 1.58 23.50 -6.34
C GLY A 99 0.29 22.81 -5.94
N GLN A 100 -0.06 22.84 -4.65
CA GLN A 100 -1.28 22.23 -4.11
C GLN A 100 -2.53 22.83 -4.74
N SER A 101 -2.62 24.16 -4.81
CA SER A 101 -3.72 24.83 -5.51
C SER A 101 -3.85 24.38 -6.96
N GLY A 102 -2.72 24.24 -7.67
CA GLY A 102 -2.72 23.74 -9.05
C GLY A 102 -3.13 22.29 -9.20
N LEU A 103 -2.68 21.44 -8.28
CA LEU A 103 -3.00 20.02 -8.28
C LEU A 103 -4.49 19.79 -8.01
N MET A 104 -5.08 20.52 -7.07
CA MET A 104 -6.49 20.40 -6.74
C MET A 104 -7.38 20.95 -7.85
N ALA A 105 -7.01 22.07 -8.49
CA ALA A 105 -7.72 22.57 -9.66
C ALA A 105 -7.73 21.55 -10.83
N LEU A 106 -6.65 20.77 -10.97
CA LEU A 106 -6.62 19.70 -11.97
C LEU A 106 -7.56 18.54 -11.61
N TYR A 107 -7.52 18.04 -10.37
CA TYR A 107 -8.44 16.98 -9.94
C TYR A 107 -9.90 17.41 -10.06
N ASP A 108 -10.22 18.62 -9.59
CA ASP A 108 -11.55 19.19 -9.67
C ASP A 108 -12.04 19.27 -11.12
N MET A 109 -11.19 19.76 -12.03
CA MET A 109 -11.50 19.78 -13.46
C MET A 109 -11.75 18.38 -14.01
N LEU A 110 -10.85 17.42 -13.75
CA LEU A 110 -10.96 16.05 -14.27
C LEU A 110 -12.22 15.34 -13.74
N PHE A 111 -12.48 15.40 -12.43
CA PHE A 111 -13.65 14.76 -11.83
C PHE A 111 -14.96 15.43 -12.24
N THR A 112 -14.97 16.76 -12.39
CA THR A 112 -16.15 17.48 -12.92
C THR A 112 -16.50 17.01 -14.34
N GLN A 113 -15.51 16.76 -15.21
CA GLN A 113 -15.76 16.20 -16.56
C GLN A 113 -16.31 14.77 -16.53
N LEU A 114 -16.19 14.08 -15.40
CA LEU A 114 -16.65 12.71 -15.18
C LEU A 114 -17.90 12.65 -14.30
N ASP A 115 -18.56 13.79 -14.05
CA ASP A 115 -19.73 13.91 -13.16
C ASP A 115 -19.49 13.38 -11.73
N VAL A 116 -18.23 13.40 -11.27
CA VAL A 116 -17.82 13.04 -9.91
C VAL A 116 -17.45 14.30 -9.16
N SER A 117 -17.95 14.43 -7.93
CA SER A 117 -17.52 15.50 -7.03
C SER A 117 -16.28 15.06 -6.24
N ALA A 118 -15.29 15.93 -6.13
CA ALA A 118 -14.11 15.70 -5.29
C ALA A 118 -14.00 16.77 -4.20
N SER A 119 -13.38 16.42 -3.07
CA SER A 119 -13.14 17.36 -1.97
C SER A 119 -11.69 17.34 -1.54
N GLN A 120 -11.11 18.51 -1.27
CA GLN A 120 -9.75 18.62 -0.76
C GLN A 120 -9.71 18.49 0.76
N LEU A 121 -8.80 17.66 1.27
CA LEU A 121 -8.45 17.59 2.69
C LEU A 121 -6.92 17.68 2.85
N LEU A 122 -6.49 18.61 3.71
CA LEU A 122 -5.07 18.81 4.03
C LEU A 122 -4.84 18.51 5.50
N VAL A 123 -3.84 17.66 5.77
CA VAL A 123 -3.53 17.19 7.12
C VAL A 123 -2.03 17.19 7.35
N THR A 124 -1.61 17.13 8.60
CA THR A 124 -0.22 16.96 9.01
C THR A 124 -0.11 15.76 9.95
N HIS A 125 1.09 15.21 10.11
CA HIS A 125 1.35 14.12 11.07
C HIS A 125 0.80 14.44 12.47
N SER A 126 1.08 15.65 12.98
CA SER A 126 0.67 16.07 14.32
C SER A 126 -0.84 16.11 14.52
N ASP A 127 -1.63 16.24 13.45
CA ASP A 127 -3.08 16.24 13.57
C ASP A 127 -3.60 14.88 14.07
N PHE A 128 -2.96 13.78 13.66
CA PHE A 128 -3.35 12.43 14.06
C PHE A 128 -2.98 12.07 15.51
N GLU A 129 -2.12 12.85 16.16
CA GLU A 129 -1.83 12.69 17.59
C GLU A 129 -3.04 13.07 18.46
N ASN A 130 -3.93 13.93 17.95
CA ASN A 130 -5.12 14.40 18.66
C ASN A 130 -6.34 13.48 18.39
N PRO A 131 -6.89 12.78 19.41
CA PRO A 131 -8.07 11.93 19.24
C PRO A 131 -9.31 12.69 18.72
N ASN A 132 -9.51 13.93 19.17
CA ASN A 132 -10.65 14.76 18.74
C ASN A 132 -10.52 15.20 17.28
N PHE A 133 -9.30 15.33 16.76
CA PHE A 133 -9.10 15.56 15.33
C PHE A 133 -9.52 14.33 14.53
N ARG A 134 -9.07 13.13 14.95
CA ARG A 134 -9.40 11.87 14.28
C ARG A 134 -10.90 11.60 14.22
N GLU A 135 -11.62 11.85 15.31
CA GLU A 135 -13.09 11.73 15.34
C GLU A 135 -13.77 12.69 14.35
N ARG A 136 -13.40 13.97 14.37
CA ARG A 136 -13.95 14.98 13.44
C ARG A 136 -13.61 14.68 12.00
N LEU A 137 -12.38 14.20 11.74
CA LEU A 137 -11.96 13.79 10.42
C LEU A 137 -12.83 12.64 9.91
N ARG A 138 -13.04 11.61 10.74
CA ARG A 138 -13.89 10.46 10.40
C ARG A 138 -15.31 10.90 10.05
N GLY A 139 -15.95 11.71 10.89
CA GLY A 139 -17.32 12.20 10.62
C GLY A 139 -17.41 13.03 9.34
N THR A 140 -16.38 13.85 9.05
CA THR A 140 -16.31 14.61 7.79
C THR A 140 -16.18 13.69 6.58
N VAL A 141 -15.28 12.71 6.64
CA VAL A 141 -15.06 11.76 5.55
C VAL A 141 -16.28 10.87 5.31
N GLU A 142 -16.92 10.38 6.37
CA GLU A 142 -18.16 9.60 6.28
C GLU A 142 -19.26 10.41 5.57
N SER A 143 -19.45 11.67 5.97
CA SER A 143 -20.43 12.57 5.32
C SER A 143 -20.13 12.80 3.82
N LEU A 144 -18.85 12.91 3.45
CA LEU A 144 -18.44 13.06 2.05
C LEU A 144 -18.72 11.79 1.24
N LEU A 145 -18.36 10.62 1.79
CA LEU A 145 -18.55 9.33 1.13
C LEU A 145 -20.03 8.96 0.97
N ASP A 146 -20.89 9.31 1.94
CA ASP A 146 -22.34 9.14 1.86
C ASP A 146 -22.95 9.94 0.69
N LEU A 147 -22.36 11.10 0.40
CA LEU A 147 -22.70 11.95 -0.75
C LEU A 147 -21.99 11.53 -2.05
N LYS A 148 -21.27 10.40 -2.05
CA LYS A 148 -20.46 9.89 -3.17
C LYS A 148 -19.34 10.84 -3.63
N VAL A 149 -18.96 11.79 -2.78
CA VAL A 149 -17.82 12.69 -3.03
C VAL A 149 -16.52 11.91 -2.81
N VAL A 150 -15.55 12.05 -3.71
CA VAL A 150 -14.21 11.46 -3.59
C VAL A 150 -13.30 12.37 -2.75
N PRO A 151 -12.91 11.98 -1.52
CA PRO A 151 -12.00 12.78 -0.72
C PRO A 151 -10.58 12.64 -1.24
N ILE A 152 -9.90 13.76 -1.46
CA ILE A 152 -8.51 13.83 -1.90
C ILE A 152 -7.65 14.44 -0.80
N PHE A 153 -6.87 13.57 -0.15
CA PHE A 153 -5.91 13.92 0.87
C PHE A 153 -4.55 14.28 0.30
N ASN A 154 -3.89 15.25 0.92
CA ASN A 154 -2.45 15.46 0.81
C ASN A 154 -1.89 15.97 2.15
N ASP A 155 -0.60 15.79 2.37
CA ASP A 155 0.07 16.42 3.50
C ASP A 155 0.10 17.94 3.29
N ASN A 156 -0.09 18.69 4.37
CA ASN A 156 -0.07 20.15 4.37
C ASN A 156 1.38 20.66 4.45
N ASP A 157 2.18 20.31 3.45
CA ASP A 157 3.60 20.65 3.32
C ASP A 157 3.86 22.16 3.41
N ALA A 158 2.86 22.99 3.09
CA ALA A 158 2.95 24.46 3.15
C ALA A 158 3.11 25.00 4.58
N ILE A 159 2.53 24.33 5.58
CA ILE A 159 2.58 24.75 7.00
C ILE A 159 3.16 23.68 7.92
N SER A 160 3.60 22.55 7.37
CA SER A 160 4.22 21.47 8.13
C SER A 160 5.39 22.01 8.96
N THR A 161 5.52 21.58 10.21
CA THR A 161 6.60 21.98 11.13
C THR A 161 7.96 21.39 10.74
N ARG A 162 7.98 20.47 9.78
CA ARG A 162 9.19 19.83 9.25
C ARG A 162 10.12 20.88 8.63
N LYS A 163 11.36 20.95 9.14
CA LYS A 163 12.39 21.90 8.68
C LYS A 163 13.15 21.41 7.45
N ALA A 164 13.34 20.10 7.33
CA ALA A 164 13.80 19.43 6.14
C ALA A 164 12.86 18.25 5.81
N LEU A 165 12.84 17.82 4.54
CA LEU A 165 12.13 16.60 4.12
C LEU A 165 12.66 15.33 4.83
N TYR A 166 13.75 15.42 5.61
CA TYR A 166 14.48 14.25 6.13
C TYR A 166 15.05 14.38 7.55
N GLU A 167 15.05 15.54 8.20
CA GLU A 167 15.62 15.66 9.56
C GLU A 167 14.80 16.66 10.39
N ASP A 168 14.11 16.13 11.41
CA ASP A 168 14.17 16.61 12.81
C ASP A 168 13.34 15.72 13.76
N SER A 169 13.94 15.40 14.93
CA SER A 169 13.45 14.63 16.10
C SER A 169 13.08 13.14 15.90
N PRO A 170 13.33 12.27 16.90
CA PRO A 170 13.95 10.97 16.68
C PRO A 170 13.12 10.04 15.77
N GLY A 171 13.59 9.86 14.54
CA GLY A 171 13.39 8.62 13.76
C GLY A 171 12.04 8.41 13.05
N ILE A 172 11.10 9.36 13.05
CA ILE A 172 9.81 9.17 12.39
C ILE A 172 9.83 9.74 10.96
N PHE A 173 10.13 8.87 10.00
CA PHE A 173 9.95 9.16 8.58
C PHE A 173 8.45 9.25 8.22
N TRP A 174 7.98 10.44 7.85
CA TRP A 174 6.60 10.70 7.40
C TRP A 174 6.57 11.13 5.93
N ASP A 175 5.78 10.44 5.11
CA ASP A 175 5.48 10.81 3.74
C ASP A 175 4.03 10.44 3.41
N ASN A 176 3.63 10.58 2.15
CA ASN A 176 2.27 10.25 1.75
C ASN A 176 1.99 8.73 1.73
N ASP A 177 3.02 7.88 1.77
CA ASP A 177 2.82 6.44 1.96
C ASP A 177 2.42 6.19 3.44
N SER A 178 3.11 6.81 4.40
CA SER A 178 2.73 6.79 5.83
C SER A 178 1.35 7.42 6.09
N LEU A 179 1.04 8.56 5.46
CA LEU A 179 -0.28 9.19 5.54
C LEU A 179 -1.38 8.23 5.06
N ALA A 180 -1.18 7.57 3.92
CA ALA A 180 -2.17 6.63 3.39
C ALA A 180 -2.37 5.43 4.30
N SER A 181 -1.31 4.92 4.93
CA SER A 181 -1.37 3.86 5.94
C SER A 181 -2.18 4.30 7.17
N VAL A 182 -1.90 5.48 7.72
CA VAL A 182 -2.65 6.01 8.88
C VAL A 182 -4.12 6.24 8.53
N LEU A 183 -4.42 6.84 7.38
CA LEU A 183 -5.79 7.03 6.94
C LEU A 183 -6.52 5.71 6.75
N ALA A 184 -5.87 4.68 6.22
CA ALA A 184 -6.46 3.36 6.03
C ALA A 184 -6.92 2.76 7.36
N ILE A 185 -6.09 2.90 8.40
CA ILE A 185 -6.41 2.44 9.76
C ILE A 185 -7.52 3.30 10.38
N GLU A 186 -7.36 4.62 10.37
CA GLU A 186 -8.27 5.55 11.06
C GLU A 186 -9.68 5.58 10.45
N LEU A 187 -9.79 5.38 9.14
CA LEU A 187 -11.03 5.35 8.37
C LEU A 187 -11.54 3.93 8.12
N LYS A 188 -10.89 2.90 8.68
CA LYS A 188 -11.24 1.48 8.53
C LYS A 188 -11.44 1.10 7.05
N ALA A 189 -10.45 1.40 6.22
CA ALA A 189 -10.47 1.00 4.82
C ALA A 189 -10.32 -0.52 4.70
N ASP A 190 -11.03 -1.11 3.76
CA ASP A 190 -10.97 -2.54 3.45
C ASP A 190 -9.75 -2.86 2.58
N LEU A 191 -9.22 -1.87 1.86
CA LEU A 191 -8.04 -2.02 1.01
C LEU A 191 -7.27 -0.70 0.89
N LEU A 192 -5.94 -0.78 0.96
CA LEU A 192 -5.02 0.28 0.56
C LEU A 192 -4.27 -0.12 -0.71
N VAL A 193 -4.35 0.70 -1.75
CA VAL A 193 -3.60 0.51 -3.00
C VAL A 193 -2.53 1.60 -3.11
N LEU A 194 -1.26 1.19 -3.09
CA LEU A 194 -0.11 2.07 -3.27
C LEU A 194 0.34 2.03 -4.73
N LEU A 195 -0.03 3.04 -5.52
CA LEU A 195 0.39 3.16 -6.91
C LEU A 195 1.80 3.80 -6.99
N SER A 196 2.72 3.05 -7.60
CA SER A 196 4.13 3.43 -7.79
C SER A 196 4.54 3.44 -9.26
N ASP A 197 5.78 3.84 -9.53
CA ASP A 197 6.49 3.69 -10.81
C ASP A 197 7.12 2.29 -11.02
N VAL A 198 6.84 1.34 -10.12
CA VAL A 198 7.29 -0.05 -10.19
C VAL A 198 6.10 -0.98 -10.08
N ASP A 199 6.21 -2.18 -10.66
CA ASP A 199 5.09 -3.13 -10.74
C ASP A 199 4.75 -3.78 -9.40
N GLY A 200 5.68 -3.79 -8.46
CA GLY A 200 5.54 -4.36 -7.13
C GLY A 200 6.90 -4.44 -6.43
N LEU A 201 6.97 -5.28 -5.40
CA LEU A 201 8.22 -5.68 -4.77
C LEU A 201 8.87 -6.81 -5.59
N TYR A 202 10.19 -6.74 -5.75
CA TYR A 202 10.95 -7.72 -6.52
C TYR A 202 11.86 -8.54 -5.60
N SER A 203 12.17 -9.78 -5.99
CA SER A 203 13.11 -10.67 -5.31
C SER A 203 14.57 -10.23 -5.41
N GLY A 204 14.86 -9.26 -6.29
CA GLY A 204 16.16 -8.60 -6.45
C GLY A 204 16.01 -7.28 -7.23
N PRO A 205 17.10 -6.62 -7.64
CA PRO A 205 17.01 -5.42 -8.48
C PRO A 205 16.20 -5.68 -9.76
N PRO A 206 15.21 -4.84 -10.12
CA PRO A 206 14.36 -5.07 -11.30
C PRO A 206 15.11 -5.14 -12.64
N SER A 207 16.34 -4.61 -12.69
CA SER A 207 17.22 -4.69 -13.86
C SER A 207 17.84 -6.07 -14.09
N GLU A 208 17.79 -6.96 -13.08
CA GLU A 208 18.38 -8.29 -13.18
C GLU A 208 17.40 -9.30 -13.80
N PRO A 209 17.82 -10.12 -14.78
CA PRO A 209 16.92 -11.07 -15.47
C PRO A 209 16.26 -12.11 -14.56
N GLN A 210 16.88 -12.43 -13.43
CA GLN A 210 16.37 -13.42 -12.46
C GLN A 210 15.39 -12.79 -11.45
N SER A 211 15.30 -11.46 -11.42
CA SER A 211 14.43 -10.75 -10.49
C SER A 211 12.98 -10.91 -10.89
N LYS A 212 12.15 -11.42 -9.97
CA LYS A 212 10.73 -11.66 -10.18
C LYS A 212 9.90 -10.85 -9.19
N ILE A 213 8.68 -10.49 -9.59
CA ILE A 213 7.73 -9.84 -8.69
C ILE A 213 7.32 -10.83 -7.60
N ILE A 214 7.36 -10.38 -6.37
CA ILE A 214 6.80 -11.06 -5.20
C ILE A 214 5.32 -10.71 -5.17
N HIS A 215 4.45 -11.66 -5.53
CA HIS A 215 3.01 -11.37 -5.62
C HIS A 215 2.29 -11.31 -4.27
N THR A 216 2.84 -11.99 -3.28
CA THR A 216 2.37 -12.04 -1.89
C THR A 216 3.59 -11.90 -0.98
N TYR A 217 3.61 -10.86 -0.15
CA TYR A 217 4.70 -10.65 0.80
C TYR A 217 4.47 -11.50 2.05
N ILE A 218 5.45 -12.34 2.38
CA ILE A 218 5.47 -13.15 3.61
C ILE A 218 6.77 -12.85 4.35
N LYS A 219 6.63 -12.41 5.61
CA LYS A 219 7.73 -11.86 6.44
C LYS A 219 8.94 -12.80 6.58
N ASP A 220 8.70 -14.11 6.66
CA ASP A 220 9.74 -15.11 7.00
C ASP A 220 10.48 -15.69 5.77
N HIS A 221 10.11 -15.27 4.56
CA HIS A 221 10.66 -15.83 3.32
C HIS A 221 11.73 -14.99 2.64
N SER A 222 12.09 -13.83 3.18
CA SER A 222 12.66 -12.81 2.31
C SER A 222 13.80 -12.00 2.95
N GLU A 223 15.04 -12.37 2.59
CA GLU A 223 16.20 -11.47 2.54
C GLU A 223 15.98 -10.43 1.43
N ILE A 224 14.99 -9.54 1.58
CA ILE A 224 14.70 -8.52 0.56
C ILE A 224 15.72 -7.42 0.67
N THR A 225 16.58 -7.34 -0.33
CA THR A 225 17.42 -6.16 -0.55
C THR A 225 16.57 -5.11 -1.24
N PHE A 226 16.09 -4.12 -0.49
CA PHE A 226 15.35 -2.99 -1.06
C PHE A 226 16.32 -2.16 -1.93
N GLY A 227 16.08 -2.12 -3.24
CA GLY A 227 16.83 -1.23 -4.13
C GLY A 227 16.70 0.23 -3.69
N ASP A 228 17.83 0.94 -3.63
CA ASP A 228 17.87 2.32 -3.16
C ASP A 228 17.14 3.29 -4.11
N LYS A 229 16.29 4.13 -3.50
CA LYS A 229 15.85 5.48 -3.92
C LYS A 229 15.33 5.66 -5.35
N SER A 230 14.02 5.92 -5.48
CA SER A 230 13.43 6.51 -6.70
C SER A 230 13.95 7.95 -6.92
N ARG A 231 14.41 8.28 -8.14
CA ARG A 231 15.04 9.56 -8.51
C ARG A 231 14.13 10.80 -8.40
N VAL A 232 12.83 10.63 -8.22
CA VAL A 232 11.81 11.70 -8.40
C VAL A 232 10.79 11.78 -7.26
N GLY A 233 10.97 11.01 -6.18
CA GLY A 233 10.02 10.93 -5.06
C GLY A 233 10.72 10.89 -3.70
N SER A 234 10.02 11.37 -2.67
CA SER A 234 10.56 11.46 -1.30
C SER A 234 10.57 10.12 -0.55
N GLY A 235 9.68 9.19 -0.94
CA GLY A 235 9.51 7.86 -0.33
C GLY A 235 9.97 6.73 -1.25
N GLY A 236 11.09 6.10 -0.92
CA GLY A 236 11.61 4.93 -1.63
C GLY A 236 10.77 3.66 -1.40
N MET A 237 11.25 2.52 -1.91
CA MET A 237 10.59 1.22 -1.69
C MET A 237 10.45 0.88 -0.19
N THR A 238 11.46 1.23 0.62
CA THR A 238 11.44 1.04 2.08
C THR A 238 10.24 1.71 2.75
N ALA A 239 9.89 2.94 2.35
CA ALA A 239 8.76 3.67 2.91
C ALA A 239 7.42 2.98 2.58
N LYS A 240 7.26 2.52 1.32
CA LYS A 240 6.06 1.80 0.87
C LYS A 240 5.89 0.49 1.61
N VAL A 241 6.97 -0.26 1.77
CA VAL A 241 6.95 -1.54 2.48
C VAL A 241 6.64 -1.33 3.96
N LYS A 242 7.21 -0.29 4.59
CA LYS A 242 6.87 0.07 5.97
C LYS A 242 5.40 0.46 6.12
N ALA A 243 4.89 1.33 5.25
CA ALA A 243 3.49 1.74 5.23
C ALA A 243 2.53 0.55 5.00
N ALA A 244 2.88 -0.33 4.06
CA ALA A 244 2.12 -1.53 3.74
C ALA A 244 2.08 -2.50 4.92
N PHE A 245 3.23 -2.73 5.55
CA PHE A 245 3.34 -3.60 6.73
C PHE A 245 2.54 -3.08 7.93
N VAL A 246 2.61 -1.77 8.19
CA VAL A 246 1.85 -1.15 9.29
C VAL A 246 0.34 -1.30 9.08
N ALA A 247 -0.15 -0.99 7.87
CA ALA A 247 -1.58 -1.12 7.55
C ALA A 247 -2.04 -2.60 7.54
N SER A 248 -1.27 -3.50 6.92
CA SER A 248 -1.63 -4.93 6.84
C SER A 248 -1.70 -5.59 8.21
N ASN A 249 -0.75 -5.29 9.10
CA ASN A 249 -0.78 -5.82 10.47
C ASN A 249 -1.88 -5.21 11.34
N SER A 250 -2.35 -4.01 10.99
CA SER A 250 -3.49 -3.37 11.63
C SER A 250 -4.84 -3.86 11.07
N GLY A 251 -4.82 -4.80 10.12
CA GLY A 251 -6.01 -5.43 9.56
C GLY A 251 -6.47 -4.89 8.22
N THR A 252 -5.78 -3.92 7.61
CA THR A 252 -6.10 -3.42 6.27
C THR A 252 -5.15 -4.01 5.22
N PRO A 253 -5.61 -4.92 4.35
CA PRO A 253 -4.85 -5.43 3.22
C PRO A 253 -4.23 -4.30 2.37
N VAL A 254 -3.01 -4.51 1.86
CA VAL A 254 -2.32 -3.52 1.03
C VAL A 254 -1.82 -4.13 -0.26
N VAL A 255 -2.02 -3.45 -1.39
CA VAL A 255 -1.42 -3.84 -2.67
C VAL A 255 -0.49 -2.73 -3.17
N ILE A 256 0.78 -3.06 -3.38
CA ILE A 256 1.74 -2.20 -4.09
C ILE A 256 1.72 -2.61 -5.56
N THR A 257 1.39 -1.69 -6.46
CA THR A 257 1.39 -1.96 -7.90
C THR A 257 1.72 -0.72 -8.74
N SER A 258 1.90 -0.90 -10.04
CA SER A 258 2.25 0.18 -10.95
C SER A 258 1.04 1.09 -11.24
N GLY A 259 1.21 2.38 -11.02
CA GLY A 259 0.30 3.42 -11.51
C GLY A 259 0.55 3.78 -12.99
N LEU A 260 1.53 3.16 -13.63
CA LEU A 260 1.82 3.32 -15.06
C LEU A 260 1.08 2.30 -15.93
N ALA A 261 0.70 1.17 -15.34
CA ALA A 261 -0.05 0.11 -16.01
C ALA A 261 -1.51 0.51 -16.24
N SER A 262 -2.08 0.05 -17.35
CA SER A 262 -3.49 0.26 -17.67
C SER A 262 -4.40 -0.48 -16.69
N GLN A 263 -5.46 0.20 -16.24
CA GLN A 263 -6.52 -0.37 -15.40
C GLN A 263 -6.01 -1.03 -14.11
N SER A 264 -4.88 -0.57 -13.55
CA SER A 264 -4.27 -1.24 -12.40
C SER A 264 -5.17 -1.25 -11.16
N ILE A 265 -5.97 -0.21 -10.93
CA ILE A 265 -6.89 -0.16 -9.78
C ILE A 265 -8.00 -1.20 -9.96
N VAL A 266 -8.64 -1.20 -11.14
CA VAL A 266 -9.75 -2.11 -11.46
C VAL A 266 -9.29 -3.56 -11.40
N ARG A 267 -8.12 -3.87 -11.97
CA ARG A 267 -7.54 -5.22 -11.97
C ARG A 267 -7.18 -5.71 -10.57
N VAL A 268 -6.70 -4.82 -9.68
CA VAL A 268 -6.49 -5.17 -8.26
C VAL A 268 -7.82 -5.56 -7.60
N LEU A 269 -8.87 -4.77 -7.80
CA LEU A 269 -10.18 -5.01 -7.19
C LEU A 269 -10.91 -6.23 -7.79
N GLN A 270 -10.59 -6.61 -9.03
CA GLN A 270 -11.02 -7.87 -9.63
C GLN A 270 -10.28 -9.10 -9.06
N GLY A 271 -9.33 -8.91 -8.14
CA GLY A 271 -8.56 -9.99 -7.54
C GLY A 271 -7.49 -10.56 -8.46
N GLU A 272 -7.10 -9.86 -9.53
CA GLU A 272 -5.99 -10.31 -10.36
C GLU A 272 -4.68 -10.32 -9.57
N LYS A 273 -3.80 -11.27 -9.90
CA LYS A 273 -2.46 -11.41 -9.30
C LYS A 273 -1.48 -10.37 -9.84
N ILE A 274 -1.77 -9.09 -9.66
CA ILE A 274 -0.90 -7.98 -10.03
C ILE A 274 -0.28 -7.30 -8.81
N GLY A 275 0.97 -6.87 -8.98
CA GLY A 275 1.79 -6.31 -7.91
C GLY A 275 1.96 -7.22 -6.71
N THR A 276 2.24 -6.62 -5.56
CA THR A 276 2.54 -7.31 -4.30
C THR A 276 1.45 -7.06 -3.28
N LEU A 277 0.85 -8.14 -2.79
CA LEU A 277 -0.12 -8.12 -1.71
C LEU A 277 0.58 -8.27 -0.35
N PHE A 278 0.21 -7.42 0.59
CA PHE A 278 0.51 -7.53 2.01
C PHE A 278 -0.80 -7.84 2.74
N HIS A 279 -0.82 -8.97 3.44
CA HIS A 279 -1.97 -9.42 4.19
C HIS A 279 -1.51 -10.11 5.47
N LYS A 280 -2.26 -9.94 6.58
CA LYS A 280 -1.93 -10.59 7.86
C LYS A 280 -1.91 -12.12 7.76
N ASP A 281 -2.78 -12.68 6.93
CA ASP A 281 -2.94 -14.13 6.74
C ASP A 281 -2.13 -14.67 5.54
N ALA A 282 -1.22 -13.86 4.97
CA ALA A 282 -0.46 -14.22 3.78
C ALA A 282 0.32 -15.54 3.92
N SER A 283 0.84 -15.84 5.12
CA SER A 283 1.54 -17.09 5.43
C SER A 283 0.65 -18.34 5.37
N MET A 284 -0.67 -18.18 5.48
CA MET A 284 -1.63 -19.28 5.44
C MET A 284 -2.02 -19.67 4.00
N TRP A 285 -1.89 -18.74 3.06
CA TRP A 285 -2.35 -18.91 1.67
C TRP A 285 -1.31 -19.52 0.74
N GLU A 286 -0.04 -19.23 1.00
CA GLU A 286 1.07 -19.94 0.37
C GLU A 286 1.77 -20.72 1.48
N PRO A 287 1.33 -21.96 1.80
CA PRO A 287 2.16 -22.85 2.58
C PRO A 287 3.45 -23.00 1.80
N SER A 288 4.54 -22.53 2.40
CA SER A 288 5.79 -22.42 1.69
C SER A 288 6.16 -23.78 1.10
N LYS A 289 6.21 -23.84 -0.23
CA LYS A 289 6.76 -25.02 -0.92
C LYS A 289 8.21 -25.30 -0.51
N ASP A 290 8.84 -24.35 0.19
CA ASP A 290 10.18 -24.43 0.79
C ASP A 290 10.17 -24.30 2.32
N VAL A 291 9.35 -25.09 3.04
CA VAL A 291 9.87 -25.54 4.35
C VAL A 291 10.82 -26.69 4.03
N SER A 292 12.11 -26.37 3.83
CA SER A 292 13.11 -27.43 3.85
C SER A 292 12.96 -28.18 5.19
N ALA A 293 13.15 -29.49 5.21
CA ALA A 293 13.08 -30.29 6.44
C ALA A 293 13.88 -29.66 7.59
N HIS A 294 14.92 -28.90 7.26
CA HIS A 294 15.70 -28.10 8.20
C HIS A 294 14.89 -26.99 8.91
N LYS A 295 14.09 -26.20 8.19
CA LYS A 295 13.23 -25.17 8.81
C LYS A 295 12.14 -25.78 9.69
N MET A 296 11.58 -26.94 9.32
CA MET A 296 10.64 -27.68 10.18
C MET A 296 11.31 -28.08 11.50
N VAL A 297 12.54 -28.60 11.44
CA VAL A 297 13.30 -29.00 12.63
C VAL A 297 13.64 -27.79 13.51
N VAL A 298 13.99 -26.64 12.93
CA VAL A 298 14.28 -25.42 13.69
C VAL A 298 13.02 -24.91 14.40
N ALA A 299 11.89 -24.80 13.68
CA ALA A 299 10.62 -24.37 14.27
C ALA A 299 10.13 -25.34 15.36
N ALA A 300 10.25 -26.65 15.13
CA ALA A 300 9.91 -27.66 16.13
C ALA A 300 10.79 -27.55 17.38
N ARG A 301 12.08 -27.27 17.22
CA ARG A 301 13.02 -27.07 18.34
C ARG A 301 12.70 -25.81 19.14
N GLU A 302 12.35 -24.72 18.46
CA GLU A 302 11.97 -23.46 19.12
C GLU A 302 10.64 -23.58 19.87
N CYS A 303 9.63 -24.22 19.25
CA CYS A 303 8.35 -24.51 19.89
C CYS A 303 8.52 -25.44 21.10
N SER A 304 9.36 -26.48 20.97
CA SER A 304 9.71 -27.37 22.08
C SER A 304 10.36 -26.60 23.24
N GLY A 305 11.28 -25.68 22.94
CA GLY A 305 11.89 -24.80 23.96
C GLY A 305 10.87 -23.88 24.65
N ARG A 306 9.91 -23.32 23.89
CA ARG A 306 8.81 -22.52 24.45
C ARG A 306 7.89 -23.36 25.34
N LEU A 307 7.50 -24.55 24.90
CA LEU A 307 6.67 -25.51 25.65
C LEU A 307 7.33 -25.95 26.97
N GLN A 308 8.64 -26.15 26.97
CA GLN A 308 9.39 -26.51 28.18
C GLN A 308 9.38 -25.40 29.23
N ASN A 309 9.31 -24.14 28.80
CA ASN A 309 9.27 -22.97 29.68
C ASN A 309 7.86 -22.62 30.20
N LEU A 310 6.81 -23.28 29.72
CA LEU A 310 5.44 -23.11 30.22
C LEU A 310 5.19 -23.91 31.50
N SER A 311 4.19 -23.49 32.26
CA SER A 311 3.69 -24.24 33.41
C SER A 311 2.97 -25.53 32.99
N SER A 312 2.71 -26.42 33.95
CA SER A 312 1.99 -27.68 33.67
C SER A 312 0.57 -27.41 33.17
N ASP A 313 -0.13 -26.47 33.80
CA ASP A 313 -1.53 -26.14 33.50
C ASP A 313 -1.68 -25.51 32.10
N GLU A 314 -0.72 -24.67 31.69
CA GLU A 314 -0.69 -24.09 30.35
C GLU A 314 -0.42 -25.15 29.28
N ARG A 315 0.45 -26.13 29.55
CA ARG A 315 0.70 -27.24 28.62
C ARG A 315 -0.51 -28.16 28.50
N GLU A 316 -1.18 -28.45 29.61
CA GLU A 316 -2.41 -29.26 29.63
C GLU A 316 -3.51 -28.59 28.79
N LYS A 317 -3.71 -27.28 28.98
CA LYS A 317 -4.66 -26.52 28.18
C LYS A 317 -4.37 -26.59 26.68
N ILE A 318 -3.10 -26.42 26.28
CA ILE A 318 -2.72 -26.51 24.87
C ILE A 318 -3.04 -27.90 24.30
N LEU A 319 -2.81 -28.98 25.06
CA LEU A 319 -3.11 -30.33 24.61
C LEU A 319 -4.62 -30.56 24.43
N LEU A 320 -5.44 -30.02 25.33
CA LEU A 320 -6.89 -30.06 25.22
C LEU A 320 -7.38 -29.25 24.03
N ASP A 321 -6.91 -28.01 23.86
CA ASP A 321 -7.27 -27.16 22.72
C ASP A 321 -6.91 -27.83 21.37
N VAL A 322 -5.78 -28.56 21.31
CA VAL A 322 -5.39 -29.34 20.12
C VAL A 322 -6.29 -30.56 19.94
N SER A 323 -6.67 -31.26 21.01
CA SER A 323 -7.59 -32.39 20.94
C SER A 323 -8.96 -31.95 20.40
N ASP A 324 -9.52 -30.87 20.97
CA ASP A 324 -10.80 -30.32 20.56
C ASP A 324 -10.77 -29.88 19.09
N ALA A 325 -9.69 -29.21 18.66
CA ALA A 325 -9.52 -28.82 17.26
C ALA A 325 -9.40 -30.03 16.31
N LEU A 326 -8.78 -31.13 16.74
CA LEU A 326 -8.70 -32.36 15.94
C LEU A 326 -10.07 -33.03 15.81
N GLU A 327 -10.86 -33.05 16.88
CA GLU A 327 -12.23 -33.59 16.86
C GLU A 327 -13.16 -32.72 16.01
N GLU A 328 -13.10 -31.40 16.13
CA GLU A 328 -13.91 -30.47 15.32
C GLU A 328 -13.63 -30.56 13.82
N ASN A 329 -12.41 -30.96 13.43
CA ASN A 329 -11.96 -31.03 12.04
C ASN A 329 -11.81 -32.46 11.52
N GLU A 330 -12.34 -33.48 12.21
CA GLU A 330 -12.13 -34.90 11.86
C GLU A 330 -12.47 -35.21 10.39
N ASP A 331 -13.64 -34.76 9.92
CA ASP A 331 -14.11 -35.03 8.55
C ASP A 331 -13.20 -34.42 7.48
N LEU A 332 -12.68 -33.21 7.75
CA LEU A 332 -11.80 -32.49 6.84
C LEU A 332 -10.42 -33.15 6.80
N ILE A 333 -9.90 -33.57 7.96
CA ILE A 333 -8.65 -34.33 8.09
C ILE A 333 -8.75 -35.67 7.37
N ARG A 334 -9.87 -36.40 7.50
CA ARG A 334 -10.10 -37.66 6.77
C ARG A 334 -10.10 -37.45 5.26
N THR A 335 -10.78 -36.42 4.79
CA THR A 335 -10.89 -36.10 3.36
C THR A 335 -9.51 -35.80 2.75
N GLU A 336 -8.70 -34.98 3.42
CA GLU A 336 -7.33 -34.67 2.96
C GLU A 336 -6.41 -35.90 3.04
N ASN A 337 -6.51 -36.71 4.11
CA ASN A 337 -5.73 -37.94 4.22
C ASN A 337 -6.07 -38.95 3.11
N GLU A 338 -7.34 -39.08 2.72
CA GLU A 338 -7.75 -39.92 1.60
C GLU A 338 -7.16 -39.40 0.27
N ALA A 339 -7.14 -38.08 0.08
CA ALA A 339 -6.53 -37.45 -1.09
C ALA A 339 -5.01 -37.68 -1.14
N ASP A 340 -4.32 -37.57 0.00
CA ASP A 340 -2.88 -37.83 0.12
C ASP A 340 -2.55 -39.31 -0.15
N VAL A 341 -3.35 -40.24 0.37
CA VAL A 341 -3.19 -41.68 0.10
C VAL A 341 -3.40 -41.98 -1.38
N ALA A 342 -4.41 -41.38 -2.01
CA ALA A 342 -4.65 -41.52 -3.45
C ALA A 342 -3.48 -40.97 -4.28
N ALA A 343 -2.95 -39.79 -3.93
CA ALA A 343 -1.79 -39.19 -4.59
C ALA A 343 -0.50 -40.00 -4.40
N ALA A 344 -0.31 -40.62 -3.24
CA ALA A 344 0.82 -41.51 -2.97
C ALA A 344 0.75 -42.80 -3.79
N GLN A 345 -0.46 -43.37 -3.95
CA GLN A 345 -0.69 -44.55 -4.80
C GLN A 345 -0.42 -44.25 -6.28
N ASP A 346 -0.85 -43.09 -6.78
CA ASP A 346 -0.60 -42.64 -8.16
C ASP A 346 0.89 -42.39 -8.46
N THR A 347 1.69 -42.06 -7.44
CA THR A 347 3.14 -41.81 -7.56
C THR A 347 4.01 -43.03 -7.25
N GLY A 348 3.40 -44.20 -7.01
CA GLY A 348 4.11 -45.46 -6.77
C GLY A 348 4.88 -45.52 -5.44
N SER A 349 4.59 -44.61 -4.51
CA SER A 349 5.21 -44.58 -3.19
C SER A 349 4.32 -45.28 -2.18
N SER A 350 4.78 -46.39 -1.60
CA SER A 350 4.03 -47.06 -0.53
C SER A 350 3.88 -46.14 0.68
N PRO A 351 2.72 -46.14 1.36
CA PRO A 351 2.55 -45.38 2.59
C PRO A 351 3.58 -45.83 3.62
N LEU A 352 4.26 -44.86 4.24
CA LEU A 352 5.37 -45.07 5.19
C LEU A 352 4.95 -45.64 6.55
N LEU A 353 3.68 -45.99 6.71
CA LEU A 353 3.12 -46.55 7.94
C LEU A 353 2.15 -47.68 7.59
N SER A 354 2.67 -48.90 7.64
CA SER A 354 1.88 -50.14 7.74
C SER A 354 2.09 -50.76 9.11
#